data_AF-A0AAN6PS72-F1
#
_entry.id   AF-A0AAN6PS72-F1
#
_cell.length_a   1.000
_cell.length_b   1.000
_cell.length_c   1.000
_cell.angle_alpha   90.00
_cell.angle_beta   90.00
_cell.angle_gamma   90.00
#
_symmetry.space_group_name_H-M   'P 1'
#
loop_
_entity.id
_entity.type
_entity.pdbx_description
1 polymer ?
#
loop_
_entity_poly.entity_id
_entity_poly.type
_entity_poly.pdbx_seq_one_letter_code
_entity_poly.pdbx_strand_id
1 'polypeptide(L)'
;MVQLSTIIGTFALVLSGVQAAPDLSLRQSLPDPSGEKNVGNGAGVQFIGGECLGAADCASGCCATLPRGGQTIGVCSGVGAQTQAGKQGCGFESGGSGNQGGNNNNNNNNQGGNDDNTGGGAGDNQTGGTVQPSTLEPDPAGAGNVGNGQGGQFITGECTSDADCASGCCALVNTGAQRFGICSGPGVNTQNGKQGCIAPTSFYARSAFNLLVIMLLTLSLLGAAAARDAPRNVIEFYDAVRAKGQCSLALATGFYSRDRGPNTFSYCGDALSTSGVLYFQGRNGALVNMDIDCDGVTAPNNNTSGSGANDGRCSRVLSPDLQSTTAFRDAVAAYGKPGVTDLNPYVHPYVVFGNSRRSQHRHGWRAFDPIRYGMRPLSVMAVLCPDRRTLVYGVWGDMNGDDGEKPMVGEASLALATACGGKKVDGNRGVDEHAVLYLGFTGDEAVPGPDGADWAARDFDAFERSIQGLGDRLVQRVQRDGIASGAPRLRPGLFWLAVALVTVLISLP
;
A
#
# COMPACT_ATOMS: atom_id res chain seq x y z
N MET A 1 57.28 23.09 33.77
CA MET A 1 56.60 24.26 33.18
C MET A 1 56.21 23.84 31.77
N VAL A 2 54.96 23.40 31.51
CA VAL A 2 53.83 24.22 30.96
C VAL A 2 54.30 24.84 29.63
N GLN A 3 53.79 24.59 28.42
CA GLN A 3 52.44 24.36 27.85
C GLN A 3 52.66 23.93 26.37
N LEU A 4 51.99 22.92 25.82
CA LEU A 4 50.75 23.02 25.02
C LEU A 4 50.66 24.24 24.07
N SER A 5 50.73 24.03 22.75
CA SER A 5 49.92 24.69 21.69
C SER A 5 50.23 24.13 20.28
N THR A 6 49.47 23.14 19.77
CA THR A 6 48.48 23.23 18.65
C THR A 6 49.11 23.49 17.26
N ILE A 7 49.37 22.45 16.45
CA ILE A 7 48.46 21.83 15.45
C ILE A 7 47.80 22.85 14.51
N ILE A 8 48.48 23.16 13.40
CA ILE A 8 47.87 23.65 12.15
C ILE A 8 48.48 22.82 11.02
N GLY A 9 47.74 21.85 10.53
CA GLY A 9 48.11 21.05 9.38
C GLY A 9 46.88 20.28 8.91
N THR A 10 46.52 20.47 7.64
CA THR A 10 45.45 19.79 6.90
C THR A 10 44.02 20.25 7.15
N PHE A 11 43.72 21.50 6.72
CA PHE A 11 42.39 21.80 6.17
C PHE A 11 42.37 21.29 4.72
N ALA A 12 41.43 20.38 4.46
CA ALA A 12 41.40 19.54 3.27
C ALA A 12 40.98 20.31 2.00
N LEU A 13 41.82 20.17 0.97
CA LEU A 13 41.43 20.12 -0.43
C LEU A 13 40.62 18.83 -0.65
N VAL A 14 39.29 18.89 -0.72
CA VAL A 14 38.49 17.91 -1.47
C VAL A 14 37.25 18.62 -2.05
N LEU A 15 37.46 19.38 -3.14
CA LEU A 15 36.46 19.45 -4.20
C LEU A 15 36.78 18.34 -5.22
N SER A 16 35.74 17.71 -5.74
CA SER A 16 35.69 16.71 -6.82
C SER A 16 35.44 15.28 -6.35
N GLY A 17 34.16 14.89 -6.39
CA GLY A 17 33.71 13.53 -6.14
C GLY A 17 32.20 13.36 -6.29
N VAL A 18 31.56 14.12 -7.20
CA VAL A 18 30.24 13.74 -7.71
C VAL A 18 30.49 12.55 -8.63
N GLN A 19 30.39 11.33 -8.10
CA GLN A 19 30.24 10.15 -8.94
C GLN A 19 28.79 10.14 -9.42
N ALA A 20 28.66 10.38 -10.72
CA ALA A 20 27.45 10.17 -11.47
C ALA A 20 26.86 8.80 -11.11
N ALA A 21 25.56 8.77 -10.78
CA ALA A 21 24.80 7.54 -10.84
C ALA A 21 25.01 6.92 -12.23
N PRO A 22 25.32 5.62 -12.34
CA PRO A 22 25.35 4.99 -13.65
C PRO A 22 23.95 5.09 -14.25
N ASP A 23 23.89 5.62 -15.47
CA ASP A 23 22.72 5.62 -16.32
C ASP A 23 22.06 4.23 -16.33
N LEU A 24 20.83 4.16 -15.83
CA LEU A 24 20.04 2.94 -15.73
C LEU A 24 19.63 2.39 -17.13
N SER A 25 19.92 3.11 -18.21
CA SER A 25 19.63 2.71 -19.60
C SER A 25 20.46 1.51 -20.10
N LEU A 26 21.57 1.17 -19.43
CA LEU A 26 22.50 0.14 -19.88
C LEU A 26 22.18 -1.29 -19.42
N ARG A 27 21.09 -1.52 -18.66
CA ARG A 27 20.72 -2.86 -18.15
C ARG A 27 19.71 -3.64 -18.99
N GLN A 28 19.30 -3.15 -20.15
CA GLN A 28 18.53 -3.97 -21.09
C GLN A 28 19.49 -4.59 -22.12
N SER A 29 19.69 -5.90 -22.05
CA SER A 29 20.37 -6.67 -23.10
C SER A 29 19.48 -6.65 -24.34
N LEU A 30 19.65 -5.62 -25.17
CA LEU A 30 19.07 -5.52 -26.50
C LEU A 30 20.19 -5.72 -27.53
N PRO A 31 20.07 -6.68 -28.45
CA PRO A 31 18.94 -7.59 -28.58
C PRO A 31 18.92 -8.66 -27.47
N ASP A 32 17.72 -9.19 -27.18
CA ASP A 32 17.54 -10.28 -26.23
C ASP A 32 18.11 -11.60 -26.80
N PRO A 33 19.05 -12.26 -26.12
CA PRO A 33 19.72 -13.46 -26.62
C PRO A 33 18.77 -14.68 -26.77
N SER A 34 17.58 -14.65 -26.14
CA SER A 34 16.62 -15.76 -26.20
C SER A 34 16.05 -15.99 -27.61
N GLY A 35 16.19 -14.99 -28.50
CA GLY A 35 15.68 -15.00 -29.87
C GLY A 35 16.74 -15.21 -30.95
N GLU A 36 18.01 -15.40 -30.59
CA GLU A 36 19.11 -15.48 -31.56
C GLU A 36 18.88 -16.54 -32.64
N LYS A 37 18.27 -17.67 -32.29
CA LYS A 37 17.95 -18.77 -33.23
C LYS A 37 16.91 -18.41 -34.31
N ASN A 38 16.19 -17.30 -34.15
CA ASN A 38 15.11 -16.89 -35.04
C ASN A 38 15.48 -15.68 -35.92
N VAL A 39 16.70 -15.15 -35.79
CA VAL A 39 17.18 -13.97 -36.53
C VAL A 39 17.33 -14.33 -38.01
N GLY A 40 16.74 -13.53 -38.90
CA GLY A 40 16.86 -13.68 -40.36
C GLY A 40 16.07 -14.83 -40.98
N ASN A 41 15.16 -15.47 -40.23
CA ASN A 41 14.38 -16.60 -40.75
C ASN A 41 13.12 -16.20 -41.52
N GLY A 42 12.74 -14.92 -41.50
CA GLY A 42 11.59 -14.37 -42.23
C GLY A 42 10.24 -14.98 -41.87
N ALA A 43 10.14 -15.72 -40.76
CA ALA A 43 8.96 -16.49 -40.39
C ALA A 43 8.00 -15.74 -39.46
N GLY A 44 8.30 -14.49 -39.11
CA GLY A 44 7.49 -13.68 -38.19
C GLY A 44 7.43 -14.26 -36.79
N VAL A 45 8.47 -14.97 -36.34
CA VAL A 45 8.50 -15.64 -35.04
C VAL A 45 9.40 -14.95 -34.02
N GLN A 46 10.06 -13.86 -34.40
CA GLN A 46 10.91 -13.11 -33.50
C GLN A 46 10.10 -12.18 -32.61
N PHE A 47 10.46 -12.17 -31.32
CA PHE A 47 9.74 -11.44 -30.29
C PHE A 47 10.28 -10.02 -30.10
N ILE A 48 9.47 -9.15 -29.49
CA ILE A 48 9.83 -7.76 -29.19
C ILE A 48 11.08 -7.69 -28.30
N GLY A 49 12.10 -6.95 -28.75
CA GLY A 49 13.41 -6.87 -28.09
C GLY A 49 14.45 -7.84 -28.64
N GLY A 50 14.05 -8.85 -29.42
CA GLY A 50 14.96 -9.73 -30.16
C GLY A 50 15.56 -9.04 -31.39
N GLU A 51 16.72 -9.51 -31.84
CA GLU A 51 17.39 -9.01 -33.06
C GLU A 51 16.59 -9.37 -34.30
N CYS A 52 16.59 -8.50 -35.32
CA CYS A 52 15.95 -8.76 -36.60
C CYS A 52 16.77 -8.21 -37.76
N LEU A 53 16.69 -8.90 -38.90
CA LEU A 53 17.30 -8.55 -40.17
C LEU A 53 16.29 -7.93 -41.14
N GLY A 54 15.00 -7.96 -40.82
CA GLY A 54 13.93 -7.36 -41.61
C GLY A 54 12.59 -7.45 -40.88
N ALA A 55 11.58 -6.70 -41.33
CA ALA A 55 10.24 -6.73 -40.74
C ALA A 55 9.64 -8.15 -40.68
N ALA A 56 9.99 -8.99 -41.66
CA ALA A 56 9.53 -10.38 -41.78
C ALA A 56 10.03 -11.30 -40.65
N ASP A 57 11.09 -10.93 -39.93
CA ASP A 57 11.53 -11.73 -38.79
C ASP A 57 10.59 -11.56 -37.60
N CYS A 58 10.02 -10.36 -37.44
CA CYS A 58 9.28 -9.97 -36.25
C CYS A 58 7.81 -10.39 -36.33
N ALA A 59 7.31 -11.01 -35.26
CA ALA A 59 5.88 -11.28 -35.12
C ALA A 59 5.03 -10.00 -35.19
N SER A 60 5.59 -8.88 -34.75
CA SER A 60 4.96 -7.56 -34.83
C SER A 60 5.01 -6.91 -36.20
N GLY A 61 5.69 -7.52 -37.18
CA GLY A 61 5.95 -6.92 -38.50
C GLY A 61 6.81 -5.65 -38.45
N CYS A 62 7.42 -5.33 -37.32
CA CYS A 62 8.23 -4.12 -37.14
C CYS A 62 9.62 -4.47 -36.63
N CYS A 63 10.58 -4.41 -37.54
CA CYS A 63 12.00 -4.38 -37.22
C CYS A 63 12.44 -2.92 -37.11
N ALA A 64 12.71 -2.45 -35.89
CA ALA A 64 13.02 -1.06 -35.61
C ALA A 64 14.52 -0.79 -35.55
N THR A 65 14.95 0.35 -36.08
CA THR A 65 16.35 0.76 -36.11
C THR A 65 16.80 1.22 -34.72
N LEU A 66 17.84 0.61 -34.15
CA LEU A 66 18.40 0.99 -32.84
C LEU A 66 19.91 1.28 -32.95
N PRO A 67 20.36 2.54 -32.73
CA PRO A 67 21.77 2.86 -32.61
C PRO A 67 22.36 2.36 -31.28
N ARG A 68 23.50 1.66 -31.32
CA ARG A 68 24.28 1.23 -30.15
C ARG A 68 25.78 1.39 -30.38
N GLY A 69 26.42 2.31 -29.65
CA GLY A 69 27.88 2.36 -29.53
C GLY A 69 28.66 2.47 -30.85
N GLY A 70 28.08 3.13 -31.86
CA GLY A 70 28.67 3.27 -33.20
C GLY A 70 28.20 2.24 -34.24
N GLN A 71 27.41 1.24 -33.83
CA GLN A 71 26.74 0.28 -34.72
C GLN A 71 25.23 0.54 -34.73
N THR A 72 24.55 0.20 -35.82
CA THR A 72 23.09 0.20 -35.90
C THR A 72 22.61 -1.23 -36.06
N ILE A 73 21.67 -1.64 -35.23
CA ILE A 73 21.06 -2.98 -35.25
C ILE A 73 19.55 -2.88 -35.44
N GLY A 74 18.95 -3.96 -35.94
CA GLY A 74 17.50 -4.13 -35.98
C GLY A 74 17.01 -4.80 -34.71
N VAL A 75 15.97 -4.24 -34.09
CA VAL A 75 15.31 -4.85 -32.94
C VAL A 75 13.80 -4.92 -33.17
N CYS A 76 13.20 -6.09 -32.97
CA CYS A 76 11.76 -6.22 -33.10
C CYS A 76 11.07 -5.31 -32.10
N SER A 77 10.10 -4.52 -32.58
CA SER A 77 9.36 -3.55 -31.78
C SER A 77 7.87 -3.67 -32.03
N GLY A 78 7.06 -3.36 -31.01
CA GLY A 78 5.65 -3.05 -31.27
C GLY A 78 5.58 -1.79 -32.13
N VAL A 79 4.61 -1.71 -33.04
CA VAL A 79 4.44 -0.58 -33.96
C VAL A 79 4.24 0.73 -33.19
N GLY A 80 3.49 0.71 -32.08
CA GLY A 80 3.31 1.87 -31.19
C GLY A 80 4.55 2.27 -30.38
N ALA A 81 5.59 1.41 -30.32
CA ALA A 81 6.83 1.63 -29.59
C ALA A 81 8.05 1.81 -30.51
N GLN A 82 7.83 1.96 -31.82
CA GLN A 82 8.90 1.96 -32.84
C GLN A 82 9.91 3.11 -32.71
N THR A 83 9.56 4.20 -32.02
CA THR A 83 10.44 5.35 -31.74
C THR A 83 10.82 5.50 -30.26
N GLN A 84 10.44 4.53 -29.42
CA GLN A 84 10.68 4.57 -27.98
C GLN A 84 12.03 3.92 -27.63
N ALA A 85 12.58 4.24 -26.45
CA ALA A 85 13.82 3.66 -25.94
C ALA A 85 15.01 3.76 -26.91
N GLY A 86 15.12 4.87 -27.64
CA GLY A 86 16.21 5.14 -28.57
C GLY A 86 16.06 4.53 -29.96
N LYS A 87 14.94 3.86 -30.26
CA LYS A 87 14.63 3.35 -31.60
C LYS A 87 14.25 4.50 -32.55
N GLN A 88 14.49 4.32 -33.84
CA GLN A 88 14.29 5.35 -34.88
C GLN A 88 13.16 5.03 -35.87
N GLY A 89 12.24 4.14 -35.49
CA GLY A 89 11.13 3.69 -36.35
C GLY A 89 11.35 2.31 -36.95
N CYS A 90 10.25 1.69 -37.41
CA CYS A 90 10.25 0.42 -38.13
C CYS A 90 10.83 0.58 -39.55
N GLY A 91 11.29 -0.52 -40.16
CA GLY A 91 11.80 -0.55 -41.54
C GLY A 91 13.30 -0.79 -41.63
N PHE A 92 13.92 -1.35 -40.58
CA PHE A 92 15.29 -1.82 -40.63
C PHE A 92 15.39 -3.10 -41.46
N GLU A 93 16.30 -3.13 -42.44
CA GLU A 93 16.57 -4.28 -43.31
C GLU A 93 18.10 -4.50 -43.42
N SER A 94 18.63 -5.60 -42.90
CA SER A 94 20.06 -5.94 -42.98
C SER A 94 20.34 -6.70 -44.28
N GLY A 95 20.33 -5.96 -45.38
CA GLY A 95 20.42 -6.54 -46.71
C GLY A 95 20.59 -5.51 -47.81
N GLY A 96 21.51 -4.57 -47.64
CA GLY A 96 21.87 -3.59 -48.66
C GLY A 96 23.01 -2.71 -48.20
N SER A 97 24.20 -2.86 -48.79
CA SER A 97 25.31 -1.94 -48.59
C SER A 97 24.91 -0.51 -48.96
N GLY A 98 25.20 0.43 -48.06
CA GLY A 98 25.60 1.78 -48.47
C GLY A 98 24.59 2.91 -48.24
N ASN A 99 25.00 3.77 -47.31
CA ASN A 99 25.05 5.23 -47.47
C ASN A 99 23.88 6.08 -46.94
N GLN A 100 24.30 7.21 -46.37
CA GLN A 100 23.52 8.31 -45.81
C GLN A 100 22.45 8.84 -46.77
N GLY A 101 21.39 9.40 -46.19
CA GLY A 101 20.58 10.43 -46.86
C GLY A 101 19.09 10.25 -46.64
N GLY A 102 18.47 11.21 -45.94
CA GLY A 102 17.02 11.27 -45.85
C GLY A 102 16.39 11.50 -47.23
N ASN A 103 15.21 10.93 -47.44
CA ASN A 103 14.10 11.65 -48.06
C ASN A 103 12.79 10.87 -47.89
N ASN A 104 11.73 11.63 -47.64
CA ASN A 104 10.35 11.20 -47.80
C ASN A 104 10.14 10.59 -49.19
N ASN A 105 9.46 9.45 -49.28
CA ASN A 105 8.42 9.30 -50.29
C ASN A 105 7.38 8.25 -49.91
N ASN A 106 6.14 8.73 -49.90
CA ASN A 106 4.91 7.97 -50.01
C ASN A 106 4.98 6.95 -51.14
N ASN A 107 4.46 5.74 -50.92
CA ASN A 107 3.60 5.17 -51.93
C ASN A 107 2.46 4.37 -51.27
N ASN A 108 1.25 4.84 -51.54
CA ASN A 108 -0.01 4.37 -51.00
C ASN A 108 -0.76 3.68 -52.15
N ASN A 109 -1.29 2.48 -51.90
CA ASN A 109 -2.40 1.89 -52.64
C ASN A 109 -2.95 0.80 -51.68
N ASN A 110 -4.16 0.84 -51.14
CA ASN A 110 -5.42 1.26 -51.75
C ASN A 110 -6.50 1.50 -50.66
N GLN A 111 -7.24 2.61 -50.83
CA GLN A 111 -8.65 2.94 -50.47
C GLN A 111 -9.34 2.26 -49.26
N GLY A 112 -10.04 2.96 -48.36
CA GLY A 112 -10.43 4.38 -48.28
C GLY A 112 -11.47 4.61 -47.15
N GLY A 113 -11.70 5.88 -46.77
CA GLY A 113 -12.87 6.27 -45.97
C GLY A 113 -12.68 7.39 -44.95
N ASN A 114 -12.67 8.63 -45.45
CA ASN A 114 -12.99 9.94 -44.84
C ASN A 114 -12.41 10.40 -43.48
N ASP A 115 -11.71 11.53 -43.63
CA ASP A 115 -11.23 12.52 -42.67
C ASP A 115 -12.29 13.08 -41.69
N ASP A 116 -11.83 13.45 -40.49
CA ASP A 116 -11.86 14.85 -40.08
C ASP A 116 -10.73 15.16 -39.07
N ASN A 117 -10.03 16.26 -39.36
CA ASN A 117 -8.76 16.68 -38.78
C ASN A 117 -8.90 18.09 -38.18
N THR A 118 -8.55 18.26 -36.91
CA THR A 118 -8.05 19.51 -36.31
C THR A 118 -7.38 19.11 -34.98
N GLY A 119 -6.12 19.37 -34.62
CA GLY A 119 -5.13 20.33 -35.10
C GLY A 119 -4.51 21.02 -33.87
N GLY A 120 -3.19 20.92 -33.68
CA GLY A 120 -2.39 21.86 -32.87
C GLY A 120 -1.75 21.30 -31.60
N GLY A 121 -0.43 21.08 -31.64
CA GLY A 121 0.40 20.85 -30.46
C GLY A 121 1.02 22.12 -29.90
N ALA A 122 1.49 22.06 -28.64
CA ALA A 122 2.73 22.66 -28.11
C ALA A 122 2.76 22.57 -26.57
N GLY A 123 3.96 22.28 -26.02
CA GLY A 123 4.38 22.84 -24.73
C GLY A 123 4.49 21.88 -23.55
N ASP A 124 5.71 21.44 -23.28
CA ASP A 124 6.16 20.80 -22.04
C ASP A 124 6.16 21.82 -20.87
N ASN A 125 5.62 21.43 -19.70
CA ASN A 125 6.04 21.95 -18.39
C ASN A 125 5.61 21.01 -17.26
N GLN A 126 6.56 20.58 -16.44
CA GLN A 126 6.37 19.72 -15.26
C GLN A 126 5.38 20.32 -14.24
N THR A 127 4.47 19.48 -13.70
CA THR A 127 4.04 19.48 -12.28
C THR A 127 3.08 18.30 -11.99
N GLY A 128 3.30 17.64 -10.84
CA GLY A 128 2.32 16.89 -10.01
C GLY A 128 1.19 16.04 -10.63
N GLY A 129 1.34 14.70 -10.55
CA GLY A 129 0.32 13.75 -10.10
C GLY A 129 -1.13 13.88 -10.59
N THR A 130 -1.38 13.53 -11.85
CA THR A 130 -2.68 13.04 -12.34
C THR A 130 -2.43 11.83 -13.24
N VAL A 131 -3.15 10.72 -13.02
CA VAL A 131 -3.13 9.57 -13.93
C VAL A 131 -3.62 10.06 -15.29
N GLN A 132 -2.72 10.11 -16.27
CA GLN A 132 -3.07 10.39 -17.67
C GLN A 132 -3.83 9.18 -18.25
N PRO A 133 -4.83 9.39 -19.12
CA PRO A 133 -5.46 8.32 -19.88
C PRO A 133 -4.39 7.55 -20.66
N SER A 134 -4.30 6.24 -20.50
CA SER A 134 -3.36 5.43 -21.28
C SER A 134 -3.75 5.47 -22.76
N THR A 135 -2.80 5.75 -23.65
CA THR A 135 -2.96 5.58 -25.12
C THR A 135 -2.62 4.16 -25.57
N LEU A 136 -2.64 3.20 -24.64
CA LEU A 136 -2.38 1.81 -24.95
C LEU A 136 -3.56 1.26 -25.75
N GLU A 137 -3.26 0.49 -26.78
CA GLU A 137 -4.20 -0.30 -27.55
C GLU A 137 -3.63 -1.72 -27.62
N PRO A 138 -4.47 -2.77 -27.53
CA PRO A 138 -3.97 -4.13 -27.67
C PRO A 138 -3.36 -4.34 -29.06
N ASP A 139 -2.24 -5.05 -29.11
CA ASP A 139 -1.63 -5.44 -30.39
C ASP A 139 -2.59 -6.39 -31.14
N PRO A 140 -3.00 -6.07 -32.39
CA PRO A 140 -3.82 -6.97 -33.19
C PRO A 140 -3.14 -8.32 -33.47
N ALA A 141 -1.80 -8.37 -33.42
CA ALA A 141 -1.01 -9.59 -33.54
C ALA A 141 -1.22 -10.47 -32.29
N GLY A 142 -2.20 -11.37 -32.40
CA GLY A 142 -2.62 -12.24 -31.30
C GLY A 142 -4.13 -12.25 -31.08
N ALA A 143 -4.93 -11.48 -31.82
CA ALA A 143 -6.39 -11.45 -31.67
C ALA A 143 -7.05 -12.85 -31.69
N GLY A 144 -6.49 -13.80 -32.46
CA GLY A 144 -6.97 -15.20 -32.50
C GLY A 144 -6.74 -16.02 -31.23
N ASN A 145 -5.90 -15.53 -30.30
CA ASN A 145 -5.53 -16.20 -29.06
C ASN A 145 -6.21 -15.60 -27.81
N VAL A 146 -7.10 -14.62 -27.95
CA VAL A 146 -7.72 -13.91 -26.83
C VAL A 146 -8.72 -14.84 -26.13
N GLY A 147 -8.60 -14.99 -24.81
CA GLY A 147 -9.54 -15.77 -23.99
C GLY A 147 -9.46 -17.29 -24.17
N ASN A 148 -8.44 -17.80 -24.87
CA ASN A 148 -8.27 -19.25 -25.05
C ASN A 148 -7.56 -19.93 -23.86
N GLY A 149 -6.96 -19.16 -22.95
CA GLY A 149 -6.30 -19.67 -21.74
C GLY A 149 -5.09 -20.57 -21.98
N GLN A 150 -4.48 -20.54 -23.17
CA GLN A 150 -3.37 -21.43 -23.55
C GLN A 150 -1.99 -20.79 -23.40
N GLY A 151 -1.90 -19.60 -22.79
CA GLY A 151 -0.66 -18.82 -22.70
C GLY A 151 -0.14 -18.39 -24.06
N GLY A 152 -0.99 -18.36 -25.09
CA GLY A 152 -0.62 -18.07 -26.47
C GLY A 152 -0.49 -16.57 -26.78
N GLN A 153 -0.84 -15.69 -25.84
CA GLN A 153 -0.72 -14.24 -26.00
C GLN A 153 0.65 -13.71 -25.58
N PHE A 154 1.19 -12.82 -26.40
CA PHE A 154 2.47 -12.15 -26.16
C PHE A 154 2.28 -10.85 -25.38
N ILE A 155 3.38 -10.29 -24.87
CA ILE A 155 3.37 -8.95 -24.27
C ILE A 155 2.79 -7.94 -25.27
N THR A 156 1.90 -7.07 -24.79
CA THR A 156 1.04 -6.12 -25.55
C THR A 156 -0.19 -6.70 -26.24
N GLY A 157 -0.39 -8.02 -26.28
CA GLY A 157 -1.62 -8.64 -26.79
C GLY A 157 -2.81 -8.48 -25.84
N GLU A 158 -4.03 -8.47 -26.40
CA GLU A 158 -5.26 -8.44 -25.60
C GLU A 158 -5.40 -9.71 -24.77
N CYS A 159 -5.89 -9.56 -23.54
CA CYS A 159 -6.14 -10.69 -22.67
C CYS A 159 -7.38 -10.46 -21.81
N THR A 160 -7.98 -11.56 -21.41
CA THR A 160 -9.12 -11.60 -20.48
C THR A 160 -8.73 -12.24 -19.15
N SER A 161 -7.60 -12.95 -19.10
CA SER A 161 -7.04 -13.56 -17.90
C SER A 161 -5.54 -13.75 -17.99
N ASP A 162 -4.87 -13.92 -16.84
CA ASP A 162 -3.44 -14.26 -16.77
C ASP A 162 -3.09 -15.52 -17.60
N ALA A 163 -4.03 -16.45 -17.75
CA ALA A 163 -3.84 -17.68 -18.52
C ALA A 163 -3.78 -17.45 -20.04
N ASP A 164 -4.24 -16.32 -20.54
CA ASP A 164 -4.07 -15.98 -21.96
C ASP A 164 -2.61 -15.64 -22.26
N CYS A 165 -1.89 -15.07 -21.29
CA CYS A 165 -0.57 -14.51 -21.46
C CYS A 165 0.54 -15.52 -21.20
N ALA A 166 1.49 -15.64 -22.13
CA ALA A 166 2.74 -16.39 -21.91
C ALA A 166 3.51 -15.87 -20.69
N SER A 167 3.36 -14.58 -20.37
CA SER A 167 3.97 -13.94 -19.19
C SER A 167 3.26 -14.26 -17.87
N GLY A 168 2.10 -14.93 -17.90
CA GLY A 168 1.27 -15.16 -16.73
C GLY A 168 0.71 -13.89 -16.11
N CYS A 169 0.65 -12.78 -16.86
CA CYS A 169 0.17 -11.50 -16.36
C CYS A 169 -0.65 -10.78 -17.43
N CYS A 170 -1.96 -10.74 -17.23
CA CYS A 170 -2.89 -9.91 -17.94
C CYS A 170 -3.13 -8.63 -17.14
N ALA A 171 -2.49 -7.53 -17.54
CA ALA A 171 -2.58 -6.28 -16.79
C ALA A 171 -3.80 -5.47 -17.23
N LEU A 172 -4.60 -5.01 -16.26
CA LEU A 172 -5.76 -4.17 -16.54
C LEU A 172 -5.33 -2.78 -17.01
N VAL A 173 -5.97 -2.30 -18.08
CA VAL A 173 -5.80 -0.95 -18.61
C VAL A 173 -7.16 -0.25 -18.56
N ASN A 174 -7.16 1.00 -18.08
CA ASN A 174 -8.34 1.85 -18.06
C ASN A 174 -8.00 3.18 -18.72
N THR A 175 -8.54 3.40 -19.92
CA THR A 175 -8.34 4.61 -20.72
C THR A 175 -9.34 5.72 -20.38
N GLY A 176 -10.25 5.49 -19.42
CA GLY A 176 -11.39 6.36 -19.13
C GLY A 176 -12.60 6.12 -20.04
N ALA A 177 -12.37 5.71 -21.30
CA ALA A 177 -13.42 5.34 -22.26
C ALA A 177 -13.66 3.82 -22.33
N GLN A 178 -12.60 3.02 -22.12
CA GLN A 178 -12.65 1.56 -22.20
C GLN A 178 -11.80 0.91 -21.10
N ARG A 179 -12.19 -0.30 -20.71
CA ARG A 179 -11.42 -1.17 -19.81
C ARG A 179 -11.16 -2.48 -20.52
N PHE A 180 -9.90 -2.88 -20.59
CA PHE A 180 -9.47 -4.11 -21.24
C PHE A 180 -8.16 -4.62 -20.61
N GLY A 181 -7.78 -5.86 -20.91
CA GLY A 181 -6.54 -6.46 -20.42
C GLY A 181 -5.46 -6.46 -21.49
N ILE A 182 -4.22 -6.21 -21.09
CA ILE A 182 -3.04 -6.34 -21.94
C ILE A 182 -1.99 -7.24 -21.27
N CYS A 183 -1.55 -8.28 -21.98
CA CYS A 183 -0.46 -9.12 -21.52
C CYS A 183 0.80 -8.31 -21.25
N SER A 184 1.36 -8.45 -20.05
CA SER A 184 2.39 -7.57 -19.54
C SER A 184 3.51 -8.34 -18.87
N GLY A 185 4.73 -7.81 -18.94
CA GLY A 185 5.84 -8.36 -18.17
C GLY A 185 5.60 -8.12 -16.68
N PRO A 186 5.94 -9.05 -15.77
CA PRO A 186 5.73 -8.88 -14.33
C PRO A 186 6.37 -7.61 -13.74
N GLY A 187 7.48 -7.13 -14.32
CA GLY A 187 8.17 -5.91 -13.88
C GLY A 187 7.59 -4.58 -14.39
N VAL A 188 6.62 -4.64 -15.32
CA VAL A 188 6.04 -3.45 -15.98
C VAL A 188 4.51 -3.45 -15.97
N ASN A 189 3.90 -4.31 -15.13
CA ASN A 189 2.44 -4.52 -15.04
C ASN A 189 1.66 -3.34 -14.44
N THR A 190 2.34 -2.32 -13.92
CA THR A 190 1.76 -1.08 -13.39
C THR A 190 2.26 0.17 -14.12
N GLN A 191 3.04 -0.01 -15.19
CA GLN A 191 3.59 1.10 -15.96
C GLN A 191 2.64 1.51 -17.09
N ASN A 192 2.77 2.76 -17.54
CA ASN A 192 2.03 3.32 -18.69
C ASN A 192 0.49 3.17 -18.59
N GLY A 193 -0.06 3.34 -17.39
CA GLY A 193 -1.51 3.30 -17.13
C GLY A 193 -2.10 1.90 -16.89
N LYS A 194 -1.25 0.87 -16.76
CA LYS A 194 -1.65 -0.47 -16.32
C LYS A 194 -1.88 -0.52 -14.81
N GLN A 195 -2.80 -1.36 -14.36
CA GLN A 195 -3.29 -1.41 -12.98
C GLN A 195 -2.92 -2.71 -12.23
N GLY A 196 -1.96 -3.48 -12.76
CA GLY A 196 -1.55 -4.78 -12.22
C GLY A 196 -2.23 -5.97 -12.88
N CYS A 197 -1.66 -7.17 -12.67
CA CYS A 197 -2.14 -8.44 -13.25
C CYS A 197 -3.42 -8.94 -12.55
N ILE A 198 -4.26 -9.67 -13.29
CA ILE A 198 -5.54 -10.19 -12.80
C ILE A 198 -5.33 -11.60 -12.22
N ALA A 199 -5.21 -11.72 -10.90
CA ALA A 199 -4.96 -12.99 -10.23
C ALA A 199 -5.96 -14.11 -10.62
N PRO A 200 -5.51 -15.37 -10.76
CA PRO A 200 -6.36 -16.46 -11.22
C PRO A 200 -7.22 -17.01 -10.09
N THR A 201 -8.54 -16.80 -10.13
CA THR A 201 -9.47 -17.63 -9.36
C THR A 201 -10.65 -18.12 -10.22
N SER A 202 -10.73 -19.45 -10.32
CA SER A 202 -11.96 -20.25 -10.45
C SER A 202 -12.58 -20.41 -11.85
N PHE A 203 -12.00 -21.29 -12.65
CA PHE A 203 -12.66 -21.96 -13.78
C PHE A 203 -13.24 -23.30 -13.33
N TYR A 204 -14.54 -23.38 -13.07
CA TYR A 204 -15.37 -24.57 -13.37
C TYR A 204 -16.86 -24.17 -13.43
N ALA A 205 -17.55 -24.72 -14.43
CA ALA A 205 -19.02 -24.77 -14.59
C ALA A 205 -19.75 -23.57 -15.24
N ARG A 206 -19.45 -23.28 -16.51
CA ARG A 206 -20.36 -22.53 -17.41
C ARG A 206 -21.31 -23.49 -18.13
N SER A 207 -22.47 -23.79 -17.55
CA SER A 207 -23.65 -24.13 -18.37
C SER A 207 -25.02 -23.99 -17.69
N ALA A 208 -25.08 -23.45 -16.46
CA ALA A 208 -26.34 -23.12 -15.76
C ALA A 208 -26.52 -21.60 -15.53
N PHE A 209 -25.69 -20.77 -16.18
CA PHE A 209 -25.41 -19.39 -15.78
C PHE A 209 -26.54 -18.40 -16.08
N ASN A 210 -27.45 -18.68 -17.03
CA ASN A 210 -28.45 -17.67 -17.43
C ASN A 210 -29.70 -17.64 -16.53
N LEU A 211 -30.03 -18.71 -15.80
CA LEU A 211 -31.14 -18.67 -14.83
C LEU A 211 -30.69 -18.27 -13.41
N LEU A 212 -29.42 -18.48 -13.06
CA LEU A 212 -28.88 -18.15 -11.74
C LEU A 212 -28.57 -16.64 -11.59
N VAL A 213 -28.23 -15.94 -12.68
CA VAL A 213 -27.91 -14.50 -12.65
C VAL A 213 -29.13 -13.65 -12.24
N ILE A 214 -30.35 -14.06 -12.63
CA ILE A 214 -31.57 -13.36 -12.21
C ILE A 214 -31.88 -13.62 -10.72
N MET A 215 -31.51 -14.79 -10.19
CA MET A 215 -31.69 -15.11 -8.75
C MET A 215 -30.57 -14.50 -7.86
N LEU A 216 -29.36 -14.28 -8.41
CA LEU A 216 -28.22 -13.64 -7.72
C LEU A 216 -28.29 -12.11 -7.75
N LEU A 217 -28.95 -11.50 -8.75
CA LEU A 217 -29.23 -10.05 -8.76
C LEU A 217 -30.24 -9.64 -7.66
N THR A 218 -31.03 -10.58 -7.13
CA THR A 218 -31.88 -10.34 -5.94
C THR A 218 -31.21 -10.66 -4.61
N LEU A 219 -29.99 -11.23 -4.62
CA LEU A 219 -29.25 -11.63 -3.41
C LEU A 219 -27.99 -10.78 -3.13
N SER A 220 -27.81 -9.67 -3.85
CA SER A 220 -26.66 -8.75 -3.69
C SER A 220 -26.91 -7.56 -2.75
N LEU A 221 -27.99 -7.61 -1.96
CA LEU A 221 -28.29 -6.64 -0.89
C LEU A 221 -27.96 -7.16 0.52
N LEU A 222 -27.10 -8.17 0.65
CA LEU A 222 -26.42 -8.46 1.91
C LEU A 222 -24.95 -8.06 1.78
N GLY A 223 -24.66 -6.81 2.12
CA GLY A 223 -23.32 -6.37 2.47
C GLY A 223 -22.88 -7.13 3.71
N ALA A 224 -22.14 -8.21 3.52
CA ALA A 224 -21.26 -8.71 4.57
C ALA A 224 -19.92 -7.99 4.37
N ALA A 225 -19.48 -7.19 5.35
CA ALA A 225 -18.08 -6.87 5.50
C ALA A 225 -17.28 -8.18 5.47
N ALA A 226 -16.64 -8.44 4.34
CA ALA A 226 -15.54 -9.37 4.31
C ALA A 226 -14.42 -8.72 5.11
N ALA A 227 -14.14 -9.26 6.29
CA ALA A 227 -12.93 -8.94 7.03
C ALA A 227 -11.74 -9.06 6.07
N ARG A 228 -10.98 -7.98 5.89
CA ARG A 228 -9.93 -7.88 4.87
C ARG A 228 -8.70 -8.66 5.34
N ASP A 229 -8.09 -9.43 4.45
CA ASP A 229 -6.79 -10.02 4.76
C ASP A 229 -5.75 -8.90 4.94
N ALA A 230 -4.99 -8.97 6.02
CA ALA A 230 -3.95 -7.98 6.26
C ALA A 230 -2.82 -8.12 5.23
N PRO A 231 -2.24 -6.99 4.76
CA PRO A 231 -1.11 -7.04 3.85
C PRO A 231 0.11 -7.65 4.55
N ARG A 232 0.95 -8.33 3.77
CA ARG A 232 2.09 -9.12 4.25
C ARG A 232 3.01 -8.34 5.20
N ASN A 233 3.24 -7.06 4.94
CA ASN A 233 4.11 -6.22 5.76
C ASN A 233 3.53 -5.98 7.17
N VAL A 234 2.20 -5.83 7.31
CA VAL A 234 1.52 -5.70 8.61
C VAL A 234 1.55 -7.02 9.37
N ILE A 235 1.37 -8.14 8.67
CA ILE A 235 1.49 -9.49 9.26
C ILE A 235 2.92 -9.73 9.77
N GLU A 236 3.93 -9.41 8.97
CA GLU A 236 5.34 -9.55 9.37
C GLU A 236 5.70 -8.62 10.53
N PHE A 237 5.13 -7.41 10.58
CA PHE A 237 5.28 -6.50 11.71
C PHE A 237 4.65 -7.06 12.97
N TYR A 238 3.44 -7.61 12.88
CA TYR A 238 2.78 -8.29 13.99
C TYR A 238 3.66 -9.41 14.58
N ASP A 239 4.17 -10.29 13.71
CA ASP A 239 5.03 -11.39 14.12
C ASP A 239 6.35 -10.88 14.74
N ALA A 240 6.94 -9.81 14.18
CA ALA A 240 8.15 -9.20 14.72
C ALA A 240 7.93 -8.56 16.10
N VAL A 241 6.82 -7.85 16.29
CA VAL A 241 6.45 -7.27 17.59
C VAL A 241 6.35 -8.38 18.63
N ARG A 242 5.60 -9.45 18.34
CA ARG A 242 5.43 -10.58 19.27
C ARG A 242 6.76 -11.29 19.56
N ALA A 243 7.55 -11.57 18.54
CA ALA A 243 8.85 -12.22 18.68
C ALA A 243 9.84 -11.39 19.52
N LYS A 244 9.76 -10.06 19.45
CA LYS A 244 10.60 -9.16 20.25
C LYS A 244 10.34 -9.26 21.76
N GLY A 245 9.18 -9.74 22.17
CA GLY A 245 8.84 -9.95 23.57
C GLY A 245 8.34 -8.69 24.28
N GLN A 246 9.03 -7.56 24.12
CA GLN A 246 8.64 -6.26 24.65
C GLN A 246 9.29 -5.14 23.83
N CYS A 247 8.69 -3.95 23.79
CA CYS A 247 9.26 -2.86 23.00
C CYS A 247 10.56 -2.31 23.60
N SER A 248 11.47 -1.86 22.73
CA SER A 248 12.76 -1.28 23.14
C SER A 248 12.62 0.19 23.53
N LEU A 249 11.73 0.91 22.85
CA LEU A 249 11.34 2.28 23.11
C LEU A 249 9.91 2.28 23.65
N ALA A 250 9.79 2.10 24.96
CA ALA A 250 8.54 2.32 25.67
C ALA A 250 8.35 3.82 25.92
N LEU A 251 7.31 4.41 25.32
CA LEU A 251 6.96 5.82 25.48
C LEU A 251 6.25 6.06 26.81
N ALA A 252 5.45 5.09 27.24
CA ALA A 252 4.87 5.03 28.57
C ALA A 252 4.58 3.58 28.96
N THR A 253 4.72 3.27 30.25
CA THR A 253 4.56 1.92 30.82
C THR A 253 3.61 1.92 32.01
N GLY A 254 3.12 0.74 32.41
CA GLY A 254 2.33 0.60 33.63
C GLY A 254 0.83 0.55 33.38
N PHE A 255 0.42 0.12 32.20
CA PHE A 255 -0.98 0.01 31.77
C PHE A 255 -1.48 -1.43 31.89
N TYR A 256 -2.80 -1.57 32.04
CA TYR A 256 -3.50 -2.84 32.18
C TYR A 256 -4.32 -3.14 30.93
N SER A 257 -4.38 -4.42 30.55
CA SER A 257 -5.18 -4.91 29.40
C SER A 257 -6.30 -5.87 29.87
N ARG A 258 -6.72 -5.72 31.13
CA ARG A 258 -7.87 -6.37 31.78
C ARG A 258 -7.82 -6.04 33.26
N ASP A 259 -8.98 -5.98 33.90
CA ASP A 259 -9.10 -5.60 35.32
C ASP A 259 -8.24 -6.45 36.24
N ARG A 260 -8.22 -7.77 36.01
CA ARG A 260 -7.46 -8.73 36.82
C ARG A 260 -6.15 -9.15 36.14
N GLY A 261 -5.46 -8.18 35.54
CA GLY A 261 -4.19 -8.39 34.84
C GLY A 261 -2.99 -7.67 35.48
N PRO A 262 -1.76 -7.99 35.04
CA PRO A 262 -0.57 -7.22 35.40
C PRO A 262 -0.51 -5.89 34.62
N ASN A 263 0.13 -4.88 35.20
CA ASN A 263 0.34 -3.56 34.56
C ASN A 263 1.54 -3.53 33.60
N THR A 264 1.73 -4.60 32.83
CA THR A 264 2.93 -4.82 32.02
C THR A 264 2.83 -4.27 30.60
N PHE A 265 1.75 -3.58 30.27
CA PHE A 265 1.50 -3.03 28.93
C PHE A 265 2.05 -1.62 28.80
N SER A 266 2.47 -1.30 27.58
CA SER A 266 3.15 -0.05 27.24
C SER A 266 2.65 0.51 25.92
N TYR A 267 2.66 1.85 25.80
CA TYR A 267 2.66 2.52 24.52
C TYR A 267 4.09 2.47 23.96
N CYS A 268 4.24 1.95 22.77
CA CYS A 268 5.52 1.65 22.15
C CYS A 268 5.77 2.53 20.94
N GLY A 269 7.01 3.02 20.84
CA GLY A 269 7.48 3.92 19.78
C GLY A 269 8.58 3.32 18.91
N ASP A 270 8.82 2.00 18.96
CA ASP A 270 9.89 1.35 18.19
C ASP A 270 9.81 1.68 16.69
N ALA A 271 8.60 1.79 16.15
CA ALA A 271 8.34 2.10 14.74
C ALA A 271 8.02 3.58 14.49
N LEU A 272 8.18 4.46 15.49
CA LEU A 272 7.79 5.86 15.38
C LEU A 272 8.66 6.62 14.37
N SER A 273 9.97 6.43 14.40
CA SER A 273 10.90 7.13 13.50
C SER A 273 10.96 6.55 12.09
N THR A 274 10.60 5.27 11.91
CA THR A 274 10.73 4.55 10.65
C THR A 274 9.41 4.45 9.90
N SER A 275 8.31 4.24 10.61
CA SER A 275 6.98 4.01 10.05
C SER A 275 5.97 5.09 10.45
N GLY A 276 6.27 5.96 11.41
CA GLY A 276 5.30 6.92 11.96
C GLY A 276 4.18 6.22 12.71
N VAL A 277 4.50 5.15 13.46
CA VAL A 277 3.50 4.30 14.11
C VAL A 277 3.74 4.18 15.61
N LEU A 278 2.65 4.33 16.36
CA LEU A 278 2.51 3.98 17.77
C LEU A 278 1.70 2.69 17.90
N TYR A 279 2.05 1.84 18.88
CA TYR A 279 1.32 0.60 19.11
C TYR A 279 1.39 0.16 20.58
N PHE A 280 0.58 -0.83 20.95
CA PHE A 280 0.61 -1.44 22.27
C PHE A 280 1.48 -2.69 22.31
N GLN A 281 2.24 -2.86 23.39
CA GLN A 281 2.89 -4.14 23.67
C GLN A 281 2.99 -4.43 25.16
N GLY A 282 2.71 -5.68 25.53
CA GLY A 282 3.01 -6.26 26.83
C GLY A 282 4.39 -6.92 26.89
N ARG A 283 4.63 -7.69 27.94
CA ARG A 283 5.82 -8.55 28.07
C ARG A 283 5.58 -9.91 27.41
N ASN A 284 6.67 -10.64 27.17
CA ASN A 284 6.64 -12.01 26.62
C ASN A 284 5.88 -12.14 25.29
N GLY A 285 5.85 -11.08 24.49
CA GLY A 285 5.22 -11.04 23.18
C GLY A 285 3.70 -10.89 23.24
N ALA A 286 3.15 -10.61 24.42
CA ALA A 286 1.74 -10.30 24.58
C ALA A 286 1.41 -8.98 23.88
N LEU A 287 0.29 -8.97 23.18
CA LEU A 287 -0.39 -7.76 22.78
C LEU A 287 -1.58 -7.54 23.72
N VAL A 288 -2.34 -6.48 23.49
CA VAL A 288 -3.51 -6.17 24.31
C VAL A 288 -4.74 -6.96 23.83
N ASN A 289 -5.75 -7.04 24.69
CA ASN A 289 -7.11 -7.46 24.39
C ASN A 289 -7.87 -6.36 23.62
N MET A 290 -9.17 -6.60 23.41
CA MET A 290 -10.13 -5.61 22.93
C MET A 290 -11.37 -5.63 23.80
N ASP A 291 -11.38 -4.81 24.85
CA ASP A 291 -12.57 -4.49 25.62
C ASP A 291 -13.49 -3.53 24.83
N ILE A 292 -14.76 -3.46 25.24
CA ILE A 292 -15.77 -2.69 24.51
C ILE A 292 -15.95 -1.32 25.13
N ASP A 293 -15.75 -0.31 24.30
CA ASP A 293 -16.16 1.05 24.57
C ASP A 293 -17.52 1.32 23.93
N CYS A 294 -18.47 1.76 24.74
CA CYS A 294 -19.83 2.06 24.33
C CYS A 294 -20.11 3.57 24.32
N ASP A 295 -19.08 4.40 24.39
CA ASP A 295 -19.23 5.84 24.52
C ASP A 295 -19.70 6.49 23.21
N GLY A 296 -20.36 7.64 23.32
CA GLY A 296 -20.87 8.40 22.18
C GLY A 296 -22.38 8.25 21.96
N VAL A 297 -22.80 8.42 20.70
CA VAL A 297 -24.21 8.49 20.32
C VAL A 297 -24.78 7.08 20.22
N THR A 298 -25.41 6.63 21.32
CA THR A 298 -26.06 5.31 21.41
C THR A 298 -27.58 5.35 21.31
N ALA A 299 -28.21 6.52 21.46
CA ALA A 299 -29.66 6.63 21.47
C ALA A 299 -30.29 6.52 20.07
N PRO A 300 -31.40 5.77 19.89
CA PRO A 300 -32.20 5.80 18.68
C PRO A 300 -33.02 7.09 18.65
N ASN A 301 -32.41 8.23 18.32
CA ASN A 301 -33.18 9.37 17.84
C ASN A 301 -33.25 9.26 16.31
N ASN A 302 -34.42 9.48 15.71
CA ASN A 302 -34.62 9.26 14.26
C ASN A 302 -33.82 10.23 13.36
N ASN A 303 -33.02 11.12 13.94
CA ASN A 303 -32.30 12.19 13.27
C ASN A 303 -30.77 12.10 13.44
N THR A 304 -30.24 11.03 14.06
CA THR A 304 -28.80 10.77 14.15
C THR A 304 -28.35 9.74 13.13
N SER A 305 -27.15 9.91 12.61
CA SER A 305 -26.51 8.89 11.78
C SER A 305 -26.38 7.58 12.56
N GLY A 306 -26.79 6.47 11.94
CA GLY A 306 -26.68 5.15 12.55
C GLY A 306 -27.78 4.74 13.54
N SER A 307 -28.89 5.47 13.65
CA SER A 307 -29.95 5.15 14.63
C SER A 307 -30.61 3.77 14.46
N GLY A 308 -30.49 3.16 13.27
CA GLY A 308 -30.94 1.78 13.02
C GLY A 308 -29.92 0.70 13.39
N ALA A 309 -28.69 1.07 13.77
CA ALA A 309 -27.62 0.13 14.08
C ALA A 309 -27.62 -0.34 15.55
N ASN A 310 -28.35 0.35 16.45
CA ASN A 310 -28.43 -0.04 17.85
C ASN A 310 -29.21 -1.36 18.00
N ASP A 311 -28.50 -2.43 18.34
CA ASP A 311 -29.02 -3.77 18.58
C ASP A 311 -29.06 -4.17 20.07
N GLY A 312 -28.87 -3.20 20.98
CA GLY A 312 -28.95 -3.37 22.43
C GLY A 312 -27.67 -3.87 23.12
N ARG A 313 -26.62 -4.22 22.36
CA ARG A 313 -25.36 -4.75 22.94
C ARG A 313 -24.52 -3.72 23.70
N CYS A 314 -24.69 -2.42 23.43
CA CYS A 314 -24.17 -1.33 24.26
C CYS A 314 -25.30 -0.67 25.07
N SER A 315 -25.93 -1.44 25.97
CA SER A 315 -26.91 -0.90 26.91
C SER A 315 -26.25 -0.52 28.23
N ARG A 316 -26.87 0.40 28.99
CA ARG A 316 -26.36 0.80 30.32
C ARG A 316 -26.37 -0.34 31.36
N VAL A 317 -27.03 -1.45 31.07
CA VAL A 317 -26.98 -2.67 31.90
C VAL A 317 -25.72 -3.46 31.61
N LEU A 318 -25.28 -3.49 30.35
CA LEU A 318 -24.08 -4.22 29.92
C LEU A 318 -22.82 -3.38 30.10
N SER A 319 -22.86 -2.08 29.85
CA SER A 319 -21.79 -1.12 30.14
C SER A 319 -22.32 -0.03 31.08
N PRO A 320 -22.17 -0.22 32.41
CA PRO A 320 -22.66 0.74 33.40
C PRO A 320 -21.93 2.09 33.37
N ASP A 321 -20.69 2.08 32.88
CA ASP A 321 -19.78 3.20 32.72
C ASP A 321 -20.00 4.01 31.43
N LEU A 322 -20.81 3.48 30.49
CA LEU A 322 -21.19 4.13 29.24
C LEU A 322 -21.48 5.63 29.42
N GLN A 323 -20.77 6.45 28.66
CA GLN A 323 -20.96 7.88 28.52
C GLN A 323 -21.67 8.22 27.21
N SER A 324 -22.46 9.29 27.22
CA SER A 324 -23.19 9.71 26.02
C SER A 324 -22.32 10.39 24.96
N THR A 325 -21.01 10.51 25.19
CA THR A 325 -20.11 11.33 24.36
C THR A 325 -18.70 10.77 24.35
N THR A 326 -18.04 10.75 23.19
CA THR A 326 -16.62 10.40 23.09
C THR A 326 -15.71 11.57 23.44
N ALA A 327 -14.41 11.32 23.66
CA ALA A 327 -13.41 12.38 23.85
C ALA A 327 -13.31 13.36 22.67
N PHE A 328 -13.68 12.95 21.45
CA PHE A 328 -13.57 13.77 20.24
C PHE A 328 -14.90 14.24 19.65
N ARG A 329 -15.98 14.16 20.42
CA ARG A 329 -17.30 14.71 20.05
C ARG A 329 -17.23 16.06 19.37
N ASP A 330 -16.54 17.02 19.99
CA ASP A 330 -16.50 18.40 19.49
C ASP A 330 -15.73 18.51 18.17
N ALA A 331 -14.71 17.67 17.95
CA ALA A 331 -13.99 17.59 16.68
C ALA A 331 -14.86 16.99 15.56
N VAL A 332 -15.63 15.95 15.88
CA VAL A 332 -16.58 15.33 14.94
C VAL A 332 -17.71 16.32 14.59
N ALA A 333 -18.31 16.96 15.60
CA ALA A 333 -19.35 17.96 15.41
C ALA A 333 -18.87 19.15 14.56
N ALA A 334 -17.61 19.55 14.69
CA ALA A 334 -17.02 20.63 13.91
C ALA A 334 -16.93 20.33 12.40
N TYR A 335 -17.04 19.07 11.97
CA TYR A 335 -17.15 18.72 10.55
C TYR A 335 -18.50 19.07 9.92
N GLY A 336 -19.50 19.46 10.73
CA GLY A 336 -20.76 20.04 10.25
C GLY A 336 -21.61 19.09 9.41
N LYS A 337 -21.44 17.77 9.59
CA LYS A 337 -22.19 16.77 8.83
C LYS A 337 -23.62 16.64 9.38
N PRO A 338 -24.66 16.67 8.52
CA PRO A 338 -26.05 16.58 8.99
C PRO A 338 -26.30 15.30 9.79
N GLY A 339 -26.88 15.44 10.99
CA GLY A 339 -27.19 14.31 11.86
C GLY A 339 -25.99 13.66 12.56
N VAL A 340 -24.79 14.26 12.46
CA VAL A 340 -23.56 13.76 13.08
C VAL A 340 -23.09 14.76 14.13
N THR A 341 -23.23 14.39 15.41
CA THR A 341 -22.76 15.19 16.55
C THR A 341 -21.61 14.54 17.30
N ASP A 342 -21.40 13.23 17.09
CA ASP A 342 -20.37 12.42 17.71
C ASP A 342 -20.23 11.11 16.92
N LEU A 343 -19.26 10.28 17.31
CA LEU A 343 -19.19 8.88 16.90
C LEU A 343 -20.31 8.06 17.54
N ASN A 344 -20.73 7.02 16.83
CA ASN A 344 -21.73 6.06 17.28
C ASN A 344 -21.06 4.67 17.36
N PRO A 345 -21.00 4.03 18.53
CA PRO A 345 -20.24 2.78 18.74
C PRO A 345 -20.78 1.59 17.95
N TYR A 346 -22.02 1.66 17.44
CA TYR A 346 -22.62 0.62 16.58
C TYR A 346 -22.25 0.77 15.10
N VAL A 347 -21.74 1.95 14.71
CA VAL A 347 -21.47 2.30 13.31
C VAL A 347 -20.01 2.62 13.06
N HIS A 348 -19.41 3.43 13.91
CA HIS A 348 -18.08 3.97 13.66
C HIS A 348 -17.06 3.04 14.30
N PRO A 349 -16.23 2.30 13.53
CA PRO A 349 -15.06 1.66 14.10
C PRO A 349 -14.10 2.72 14.63
N TYR A 350 -14.03 2.82 15.96
CA TYR A 350 -13.03 3.63 16.62
C TYR A 350 -12.30 2.85 17.70
N VAL A 351 -11.09 3.33 17.99
CA VAL A 351 -10.20 2.82 19.02
C VAL A 351 -10.10 3.85 20.14
N VAL A 352 -10.13 3.36 21.38
CA VAL A 352 -9.79 4.15 22.56
C VAL A 352 -8.27 4.12 22.71
N PHE A 353 -7.62 5.26 22.48
CA PHE A 353 -6.17 5.34 22.45
C PHE A 353 -5.67 6.58 23.21
N GLY A 354 -4.70 6.39 24.08
CA GLY A 354 -4.32 7.42 25.05
C GLY A 354 -5.13 7.33 26.35
N ASN A 355 -4.54 7.87 27.40
CA ASN A 355 -5.12 7.88 28.74
C ASN A 355 -5.10 9.33 29.24
N SER A 356 -6.30 9.88 29.44
CA SER A 356 -6.48 11.23 29.92
C SER A 356 -6.05 11.38 31.38
N ARG A 357 -5.84 12.63 31.78
CA ARG A 357 -5.42 13.02 33.13
C ARG A 357 -6.35 14.11 33.65
N ARG A 358 -7.66 13.84 33.65
CA ARG A 358 -8.71 14.83 33.92
C ARG A 358 -8.80 15.14 35.42
N SER A 359 -8.64 14.14 36.28
CA SER A 359 -8.54 14.30 37.73
C SER A 359 -7.09 14.58 38.13
N GLN A 360 -6.82 15.82 38.54
CA GLN A 360 -5.50 16.25 39.02
C GLN A 360 -5.04 15.54 40.31
N HIS A 361 -5.89 14.69 40.92
CA HIS A 361 -5.72 14.18 42.28
C HIS A 361 -5.51 12.67 42.39
N ARG A 362 -5.51 11.91 41.28
CA ARG A 362 -5.25 10.46 41.36
C ARG A 362 -3.76 10.14 41.35
N HIS A 363 -3.19 10.14 42.56
CA HIS A 363 -1.82 9.69 42.80
C HIS A 363 -1.59 8.30 42.22
N GLY A 364 -0.57 8.16 41.37
CA GLY A 364 -0.21 6.89 40.73
C GLY A 364 -0.90 6.60 39.39
N TRP A 365 -1.86 7.42 38.96
CA TRP A 365 -2.49 7.25 37.64
C TRP A 365 -1.51 7.49 36.49
N ARG A 366 -1.48 6.56 35.54
CA ARG A 366 -0.66 6.65 34.32
C ARG A 366 -1.50 7.25 33.20
N ALA A 367 -0.99 8.32 32.63
CA ALA A 367 -1.59 9.00 31.48
C ALA A 367 -0.65 8.89 30.28
N PHE A 368 -1.24 8.96 29.09
CA PHE A 368 -0.52 8.99 27.84
C PHE A 368 -1.28 9.87 26.85
N ASP A 369 -0.56 10.78 26.22
CA ASP A 369 -1.10 11.74 25.27
C ASP A 369 -0.46 11.48 23.89
N PRO A 370 -1.17 10.80 22.96
CA PRO A 370 -0.64 10.49 21.64
C PRO A 370 -0.29 11.74 20.81
N ILE A 371 -0.88 12.90 21.11
CA ILE A 371 -0.58 14.17 20.40
C ILE A 371 0.89 14.55 20.55
N ARG A 372 1.48 14.29 21.72
CA ARG A 372 2.90 14.57 21.99
C ARG A 372 3.86 13.79 21.11
N TYR A 373 3.37 12.72 20.49
CA TYR A 373 4.11 11.83 19.62
C TYR A 373 3.64 11.90 18.17
N GLY A 374 2.86 12.93 17.80
CA GLY A 374 2.52 13.25 16.42
C GLY A 374 1.24 12.61 15.90
N MET A 375 0.48 11.88 16.71
CA MET A 375 -0.88 11.49 16.33
C MET A 375 -1.83 12.69 16.42
N ARG A 376 -2.86 12.72 15.58
CA ARG A 376 -3.91 13.73 15.63
C ARG A 376 -5.26 13.10 15.96
N PRO A 377 -6.14 13.76 16.74
CA PRO A 377 -7.50 13.27 16.96
C PRO A 377 -8.16 12.84 15.64
N LEU A 378 -8.90 11.73 15.68
CA LEU A 378 -9.57 11.16 14.50
C LEU A 378 -8.62 10.62 13.40
N SER A 379 -7.32 10.49 13.66
CA SER A 379 -6.40 9.79 12.75
C SER A 379 -6.89 8.36 12.51
N VAL A 380 -6.80 7.89 11.27
CA VAL A 380 -7.04 6.48 10.95
C VAL A 380 -6.09 5.61 11.77
N MET A 381 -6.61 4.49 12.26
CA MET A 381 -5.88 3.43 12.93
C MET A 381 -6.13 2.12 12.19
N ALA A 382 -5.14 1.24 12.21
CA ALA A 382 -5.27 -0.12 11.68
C ALA A 382 -5.25 -1.11 12.84
N VAL A 383 -6.23 -2.02 12.88
CA VAL A 383 -6.35 -3.04 13.92
C VAL A 383 -6.28 -4.42 13.30
N LEU A 384 -5.32 -5.23 13.76
CA LEU A 384 -5.17 -6.61 13.34
C LEU A 384 -5.81 -7.54 14.38
N CYS A 385 -6.88 -8.22 13.97
CA CYS A 385 -7.62 -9.15 14.82
C CYS A 385 -6.86 -10.50 14.97
N PRO A 386 -6.97 -11.19 16.12
CA PRO A 386 -6.10 -12.30 16.48
C PRO A 386 -6.36 -13.61 15.70
N ASP A 387 -7.61 -14.02 15.52
CA ASP A 387 -7.96 -15.33 14.97
C ASP A 387 -7.79 -15.46 13.45
N ARG A 388 -7.95 -14.34 12.73
CA ARG A 388 -7.99 -14.34 11.26
C ARG A 388 -6.90 -13.49 10.62
N ARG A 389 -6.06 -12.82 11.44
CA ARG A 389 -5.15 -11.76 10.98
C ARG A 389 -5.84 -10.80 10.01
N THR A 390 -7.12 -10.54 10.29
CA THR A 390 -7.93 -9.65 9.48
C THR A 390 -7.65 -8.23 9.92
N LEU A 391 -7.50 -7.36 8.93
CA LEU A 391 -7.29 -5.96 9.13
C LEU A 391 -8.64 -5.25 9.15
N VAL A 392 -8.84 -4.41 10.16
CA VAL A 392 -9.97 -3.50 10.27
C VAL A 392 -9.43 -2.09 10.42
N TYR A 393 -9.92 -1.17 9.59
CA TYR A 393 -9.65 0.24 9.77
C TYR A 393 -10.66 0.87 10.70
N GLY A 394 -10.17 1.78 11.53
CA GLY A 394 -11.01 2.66 12.36
C GLY A 394 -10.35 4.00 12.51
N VAL A 395 -10.85 4.82 13.43
CA VAL A 395 -10.23 6.09 13.81
C VAL A 395 -9.84 6.06 15.28
N TRP A 396 -8.84 6.85 15.65
CA TRP A 396 -8.63 7.23 17.03
C TRP A 396 -9.79 8.13 17.48
N GLY A 397 -10.81 7.53 18.10
CA GLY A 397 -12.09 8.18 18.37
C GLY A 397 -12.31 8.54 19.84
N ASP A 398 -11.60 7.89 20.76
CA ASP A 398 -11.74 8.14 22.19
C ASP A 398 -10.43 8.01 22.97
N MET A 399 -10.48 8.34 24.26
CA MET A 399 -9.38 8.22 25.22
C MET A 399 -9.89 7.67 26.54
N ASN A 400 -9.12 6.78 27.16
CA ASN A 400 -9.46 6.27 28.49
C ASN A 400 -9.51 7.40 29.53
N GLY A 401 -10.63 7.47 30.24
CA GLY A 401 -10.84 8.32 31.42
C GLY A 401 -9.97 7.88 32.60
N ASP A 402 -9.87 8.75 33.63
CA ASP A 402 -9.28 8.42 34.92
C ASP A 402 -10.32 8.21 36.03
N ASP A 403 -11.49 7.73 35.61
CA ASP A 403 -12.67 7.35 36.39
C ASP A 403 -12.68 5.88 36.83
N GLY A 404 -12.00 4.99 36.09
CA GLY A 404 -11.83 3.57 36.45
C GLY A 404 -10.79 3.31 37.55
N GLU A 405 -10.67 2.08 38.05
CA GLU A 405 -9.67 1.78 39.10
C GLU A 405 -8.21 1.83 38.60
N LYS A 406 -7.99 1.56 37.30
CA LYS A 406 -6.68 1.31 36.71
C LYS A 406 -6.53 2.00 35.35
N PRO A 407 -5.32 2.41 34.95
CA PRO A 407 -5.08 2.96 33.61
C PRO A 407 -5.13 1.83 32.58
N MET A 408 -6.31 1.64 31.99
CA MET A 408 -6.63 0.60 31.01
C MET A 408 -6.13 0.96 29.61
N VAL A 409 -5.88 -0.06 28.79
CA VAL A 409 -5.60 0.04 27.35
C VAL A 409 -6.21 -1.17 26.64
N GLY A 410 -6.45 -1.05 25.34
CA GLY A 410 -7.03 -2.14 24.54
C GLY A 410 -8.55 -2.10 24.53
N GLU A 411 -9.14 -0.92 24.32
CA GLU A 411 -10.59 -0.73 24.19
C GLU A 411 -10.93 -0.22 22.78
N ALA A 412 -12.10 -0.61 22.28
CA ALA A 412 -12.60 -0.17 20.98
C ALA A 412 -14.13 -0.18 20.95
N SER A 413 -14.69 0.57 20.00
CA SER A 413 -16.13 0.57 19.71
C SER A 413 -16.69 -0.84 19.52
N LEU A 414 -17.97 -1.02 19.87
CA LEU A 414 -18.70 -2.26 19.61
C LEU A 414 -18.65 -2.69 18.13
N ALA A 415 -18.69 -1.74 17.19
CA ALA A 415 -18.61 -2.00 15.75
C ALA A 415 -17.28 -2.65 15.36
N LEU A 416 -16.15 -2.07 15.81
CA LEU A 416 -14.82 -2.61 15.55
C LEU A 416 -14.64 -3.98 16.21
N ALA A 417 -15.07 -4.13 17.46
CA ALA A 417 -14.97 -5.41 18.14
C ALA A 417 -15.88 -6.48 17.54
N THR A 418 -17.05 -6.11 17.01
CA THR A 418 -17.91 -7.04 16.27
C THR A 418 -17.22 -7.51 14.99
N ALA A 419 -16.45 -6.64 14.32
CA ALA A 419 -15.66 -7.03 13.16
C ALA A 419 -14.52 -8.01 13.51
N CYS A 420 -13.90 -7.89 14.68
CA CYS A 420 -12.86 -8.82 15.12
C CYS A 420 -13.38 -10.12 15.75
N GLY A 421 -14.34 -10.03 16.68
CA GLY A 421 -14.81 -11.15 17.51
C GLY A 421 -16.19 -11.70 17.13
N GLY A 422 -16.85 -11.11 16.14
CA GLY A 422 -18.21 -11.46 15.73
C GLY A 422 -19.29 -10.99 16.72
N LYS A 423 -20.54 -11.38 16.48
CA LYS A 423 -21.72 -10.89 17.23
C LYS A 423 -21.84 -11.35 18.69
N LYS A 424 -20.86 -12.10 19.19
CA LYS A 424 -20.84 -12.55 20.59
C LYS A 424 -20.33 -11.47 21.55
N VAL A 425 -19.67 -10.44 21.01
CA VAL A 425 -19.22 -9.28 21.79
C VAL A 425 -20.38 -8.36 22.14
N ASP A 426 -20.31 -7.75 23.31
CA ASP A 426 -21.24 -6.75 23.83
C ASP A 426 -20.55 -5.89 24.89
N GLY A 427 -21.24 -4.90 25.47
CA GLY A 427 -20.66 -3.94 26.42
C GLY A 427 -20.00 -4.53 27.67
N ASN A 428 -20.15 -5.83 27.97
CA ASN A 428 -19.38 -6.50 29.03
C ASN A 428 -18.49 -7.65 28.56
N ARG A 429 -18.45 -7.95 27.26
CA ARG A 429 -17.67 -9.05 26.69
C ARG A 429 -16.98 -8.61 25.41
N GLY A 430 -15.67 -8.42 25.50
CA GLY A 430 -14.79 -8.10 24.38
C GLY A 430 -14.13 -9.31 23.72
N VAL A 431 -13.01 -9.06 23.03
CA VAL A 431 -12.08 -10.09 22.56
C VAL A 431 -10.99 -10.25 23.62
N ASP A 432 -11.10 -11.30 24.42
CA ASP A 432 -10.24 -11.55 25.59
C ASP A 432 -8.79 -11.93 25.26
N GLU A 433 -8.50 -12.23 24.00
CA GLU A 433 -7.18 -12.68 23.56
C GLU A 433 -6.17 -11.52 23.56
N HIS A 434 -5.02 -11.72 24.22
CA HIS A 434 -3.88 -10.80 24.26
C HIS A 434 -3.08 -10.79 22.96
N ALA A 435 -3.77 -10.61 21.84
CA ALA A 435 -3.26 -10.86 20.51
C ALA A 435 -3.76 -9.83 19.48
N VAL A 436 -4.42 -8.74 19.91
CA VAL A 436 -4.86 -7.65 19.03
C VAL A 436 -3.75 -6.62 18.87
N LEU A 437 -3.38 -6.31 17.63
CA LEU A 437 -2.41 -5.24 17.34
C LEU A 437 -3.14 -3.98 16.90
N TYR A 438 -2.90 -2.89 17.61
CA TYR A 438 -3.39 -1.56 17.28
C TYR A 438 -2.23 -0.72 16.73
N LEU A 439 -2.41 -0.14 15.54
CA LEU A 439 -1.44 0.72 14.89
C LEU A 439 -2.03 2.13 14.76
N GLY A 440 -1.51 3.05 15.58
CA GLY A 440 -1.81 4.47 15.51
C GLY A 440 -0.84 5.20 14.59
N PHE A 441 -1.36 5.78 13.50
CA PHE A 441 -0.54 6.51 12.54
C PHE A 441 -0.39 7.98 12.94
N THR A 442 0.84 8.47 12.87
CA THR A 442 1.18 9.88 13.10
C THR A 442 1.09 10.70 11.82
N GLY A 443 0.98 12.02 11.97
CA GLY A 443 0.95 12.97 10.86
C GLY A 443 -0.46 13.48 10.57
N ASP A 444 -0.55 14.68 9.99
CA ASP A 444 -1.82 15.31 9.64
C ASP A 444 -2.53 14.54 8.52
N GLU A 445 -1.76 13.88 7.66
CA GLU A 445 -2.26 13.06 6.57
C GLU A 445 -2.90 11.74 7.03
N ALA A 446 -2.74 11.37 8.31
CA ALA A 446 -3.46 10.26 8.89
C ALA A 446 -4.92 10.61 9.23
N VAL A 447 -5.28 11.90 9.25
CA VAL A 447 -6.63 12.36 9.55
C VAL A 447 -7.45 12.40 8.25
N PRO A 448 -8.59 11.69 8.16
CA PRO A 448 -9.44 11.74 6.97
C PRO A 448 -10.08 13.12 6.77
N GLY A 449 -10.27 13.89 7.85
CA GLY A 449 -10.89 15.21 7.81
C GLY A 449 -12.39 15.13 7.52
N PRO A 450 -13.05 16.28 7.29
CA PRO A 450 -14.51 16.32 7.12
C PRO A 450 -14.98 15.55 5.89
N ASP A 451 -14.19 15.50 4.81
CA ASP A 451 -14.63 14.93 3.53
C ASP A 451 -13.94 13.62 3.16
N GLY A 452 -12.95 13.17 3.94
CA GLY A 452 -12.23 11.92 3.70
C GLY A 452 -12.79 10.71 4.43
N ALA A 453 -13.90 10.86 5.16
CA ALA A 453 -14.66 9.76 5.76
C ALA A 453 -16.17 10.03 5.64
N ASP A 454 -16.95 8.96 5.52
CA ASP A 454 -18.41 9.02 5.58
C ASP A 454 -18.88 9.08 7.03
N TRP A 455 -18.68 10.23 7.68
CA TRP A 455 -19.12 10.45 9.07
C TRP A 455 -20.63 10.29 9.28
N ALA A 456 -21.42 10.33 8.20
CA ALA A 456 -22.87 10.12 8.23
C ALA A 456 -23.27 8.68 7.89
N ALA A 457 -22.31 7.76 7.84
CA ALA A 457 -22.53 6.35 7.61
C ALA A 457 -23.63 5.80 8.54
N ARG A 458 -24.36 4.81 8.04
CA ARG A 458 -25.47 4.18 8.78
C ARG A 458 -25.09 2.83 9.36
N ASP A 459 -23.96 2.29 8.95
CA ASP A 459 -23.44 1.00 9.38
C ASP A 459 -21.89 1.00 9.31
N PHE A 460 -21.30 0.02 10.00
CA PHE A 460 -19.87 -0.23 10.03
C PHE A 460 -19.26 -0.31 8.64
N ASP A 461 -19.92 -1.06 7.78
CA ASP A 461 -19.52 -1.37 6.41
C ASP A 461 -19.31 -0.10 5.57
N ALA A 462 -20.25 0.84 5.63
CA ALA A 462 -20.17 2.12 4.92
C ALA A 462 -19.04 2.99 5.46
N PHE A 463 -18.91 3.11 6.79
CA PHE A 463 -17.86 3.92 7.39
C PHE A 463 -16.47 3.37 7.11
N GLU A 464 -16.23 2.08 7.39
CA GLU A 464 -14.91 1.45 7.22
C GLU A 464 -14.44 1.54 5.77
N ARG A 465 -15.33 1.26 4.80
CA ARG A 465 -15.00 1.40 3.38
C ARG A 465 -14.64 2.84 2.98
N SER A 466 -15.25 3.84 3.62
CA SER A 466 -14.96 5.25 3.31
C SER A 466 -13.54 5.66 3.66
N ILE A 467 -12.96 5.08 4.73
CA ILE A 467 -11.58 5.38 5.17
C ILE A 467 -10.54 4.39 4.64
N GLN A 468 -10.98 3.29 4.03
CA GLN A 468 -10.12 2.22 3.55
C GLN A 468 -9.00 2.72 2.62
N GLY A 469 -9.31 3.60 1.67
CA GLY A 469 -8.29 4.12 0.74
C GLY A 469 -7.17 4.89 1.47
N LEU A 470 -7.48 5.56 2.57
CA LEU A 470 -6.47 6.19 3.43
C LEU A 470 -5.73 5.15 4.27
N GLY A 471 -6.46 4.21 4.89
CA GLY A 471 -5.88 3.10 5.64
C GLY A 471 -4.88 2.28 4.82
N ASP A 472 -5.25 1.89 3.59
CA ASP A 472 -4.41 1.13 2.65
C ASP A 472 -3.10 1.85 2.33
N ARG A 473 -3.14 3.20 2.22
CA ARG A 473 -1.92 4.01 2.02
C ARG A 473 -1.06 4.06 3.28
N LEU A 474 -1.67 4.21 4.46
CA LEU A 474 -0.93 4.34 5.72
C LEU A 474 -0.23 3.03 6.09
N VAL A 475 -0.87 1.89 5.89
CA VAL A 475 -0.26 0.58 6.21
C VAL A 475 0.95 0.25 5.34
N GLN A 476 1.10 0.85 4.16
CA GLN A 476 2.30 0.68 3.33
C GLN A 476 3.58 1.20 4.02
N ARG A 477 3.44 2.11 4.99
CA ARG A 477 4.57 2.65 5.78
C ARG A 477 5.07 1.67 6.82
N VAL A 478 4.29 0.67 7.18
CA VAL A 478 4.61 -0.28 8.26
C VAL A 478 5.73 -1.19 7.80
N GLN A 479 6.93 -1.00 8.38
CA GLN A 479 8.12 -1.75 8.05
C GLN A 479 8.49 -2.72 9.17
N ARG A 480 8.74 -3.99 8.82
CA ARG A 480 9.26 -5.01 9.75
C ARG A 480 10.59 -4.58 10.38
N ASP A 481 11.50 -4.04 9.57
CA ASP A 481 12.86 -3.68 10.00
C ASP A 481 12.89 -2.54 11.01
N GLY A 482 11.81 -1.75 11.09
CA GLY A 482 11.61 -0.75 12.14
C GLY A 482 11.53 -1.35 13.55
N ILE A 483 11.21 -2.64 13.68
CA ILE A 483 11.11 -3.37 14.96
C ILE A 483 12.39 -4.16 15.28
N ALA A 484 13.21 -4.47 14.26
CA ALA A 484 14.40 -5.29 14.40
C ALA A 484 15.43 -4.67 15.35
N SER A 485 15.73 -5.43 16.40
CA SER A 485 16.49 -5.08 17.59
C SER A 485 17.83 -4.38 17.29
N GLY A 486 18.13 -3.30 18.01
CA GLY A 486 19.05 -3.37 19.16
C GLY A 486 20.36 -4.15 19.05
N ALA A 487 20.90 -4.44 17.86
CA ALA A 487 22.33 -4.66 17.73
C ALA A 487 23.00 -3.33 18.08
N PRO A 488 23.99 -3.28 18.98
CA PRO A 488 24.76 -2.07 19.17
C PRO A 488 25.32 -1.71 17.81
N ARG A 489 24.85 -0.60 17.23
CA ARG A 489 25.63 0.06 16.18
C ARG A 489 26.95 0.37 16.86
N LEU A 490 27.97 -0.45 16.61
CA LEU A 490 29.34 -0.14 16.94
C LEU A 490 29.55 1.27 16.44
N ARG A 491 29.67 2.22 17.37
CA ARG A 491 30.08 3.58 17.05
C ARG A 491 31.32 3.43 16.18
N PRO A 492 31.43 4.12 15.03
CA PRO A 492 32.61 4.01 14.16
C PRO A 492 33.92 4.16 14.94
N GLY A 493 33.91 4.92 16.04
CA GLY A 493 35.06 5.10 16.93
C GLY A 493 35.52 3.86 17.73
N LEU A 494 34.67 2.87 18.02
CA LEU A 494 35.11 1.66 18.75
C LEU A 494 35.76 0.62 17.82
N PHE A 495 35.38 0.60 16.54
CA PHE A 495 35.99 -0.29 15.56
C PHE A 495 37.47 0.10 15.30
N TRP A 496 37.76 1.40 15.28
CA TRP A 496 39.13 1.92 15.18
C TRP A 496 39.96 1.64 16.44
N LEU A 497 39.36 1.62 17.63
CA LEU A 497 40.04 1.26 18.88
C LEU A 497 40.40 -0.23 18.95
N ALA A 498 39.53 -1.11 18.45
CA ALA A 498 39.81 -2.55 18.38
C ALA A 498 40.90 -2.87 17.33
N VAL A 499 40.89 -2.20 16.18
CA VAL A 499 41.93 -2.37 15.13
C VAL A 499 43.28 -1.77 15.58
N ALA A 500 43.27 -0.66 16.33
CA ALA A 500 44.49 -0.08 16.92
C ALA A 500 45.11 -0.96 18.02
N LEU A 501 44.29 -1.63 18.84
CA LEU A 501 44.81 -2.54 19.88
C LEU A 501 45.46 -3.79 19.29
N VAL A 502 44.89 -4.33 18.21
CA VAL A 502 45.41 -5.53 17.53
C VAL A 502 46.71 -5.22 16.76
N THR A 503 46.85 -4.02 16.20
CA THR A 503 48.09 -3.61 15.52
C THR A 503 49.23 -3.29 16.50
N VAL A 504 48.94 -2.79 17.69
CA VAL A 504 49.96 -2.58 18.75
C VAL A 504 50.45 -3.90 19.34
N LEU A 505 49.59 -4.93 19.45
CA LEU A 505 49.97 -6.25 19.96
C LEU A 505 50.81 -7.09 18.98
N ILE A 506 50.73 -6.82 17.68
CA ILE A 506 51.52 -7.53 16.64
C ILE A 506 52.87 -6.84 16.38
N SER A 507 53.10 -5.64 16.94
CA SER A 507 54.28 -4.81 16.64
C SER A 507 55.26 -4.63 17.82
N LEU A 508 55.13 -5.42 18.88
CA LEU A 508 56.10 -5.44 19.97
C LEU A 508 57.08 -6.62 19.78
N PRO A 509 58.40 -6.36 19.70
CA PRO A 509 59.41 -7.42 19.66
C PRO A 509 59.54 -8.19 20.98
#